data_AF-A0A2E9IFC1-F1
#
_entry.id   AF-A0A2E9IFC1-F1
#
_cell.length_a   1.000
_cell.length_b   1.000
_cell.length_c   1.000
_cell.angle_alpha   90.00
_cell.angle_beta   90.00
_cell.angle_gamma   90.00
#
_symmetry.space_group_name_H-M   'P 1'
#
loop_
_entity.id
_entity.type
_entity.pdbx_description
1 polymer ?
#
loop_
_entity_poly.entity_id
_entity_poly.type
_entity_poly.pdbx_seq_one_letter_code
_entity_poly.pdbx_strand_id
1 'polypeptide(L)'
;MSEVTNIALRLTITCIIAASLMGTVYVLTDNAKRHNESLNEEKVVQGLLGYSADHPAPEGFKVSTLYRYVLSTGDKKLLGYLLPLDQKGAIEYQLVVIDLEGRYQERISIPGIIEVIKEDDARTQQLNSALPQGLSARYADEVLVVSESGNRKAYLLPGHFLGFKTTIKVILALDPNLAILGFEVLEHEEDPGLGGEIEKPYFKNQFVGKTVEVMKNIKVVKIPLPVDYRDYLEGEILEEEARATLQQQYAAADIHAITGATISSDAINNGLKNMVRKFAYRLNILESVVQQNAIPVGY
;
A
#
# COMPACT_ATOMS: atom_id res chain seq x y z
N MET A 1 25.07 14.24 -50.68
CA MET A 1 23.61 14.24 -50.40
C MET A 1 23.04 12.83 -50.32
N SER A 2 23.34 11.93 -51.26
CA SER A 2 22.85 10.53 -51.29
C SER A 2 23.24 9.67 -50.09
N GLU A 3 24.44 9.85 -49.53
CA GLU A 3 24.87 9.10 -48.34
C GLU A 3 24.11 9.50 -47.08
N VAL A 4 23.90 10.80 -46.89
CA VAL A 4 23.12 11.33 -45.76
C VAL A 4 21.67 10.84 -45.82
N THR A 5 21.06 10.84 -47.01
CA THR A 5 19.71 10.30 -47.20
C THR A 5 19.65 8.79 -46.99
N ASN A 6 20.67 8.03 -47.37
CA ASN A 6 20.74 6.59 -47.14
C ASN A 6 20.91 6.23 -45.66
N ILE A 7 21.73 6.99 -44.92
CA ILE A 7 21.89 6.80 -43.46
C ILE A 7 20.57 7.12 -42.76
N ALA A 8 19.92 8.23 -43.11
CA ALA A 8 18.63 8.62 -42.55
C ALA A 8 17.55 7.56 -42.82
N LEU A 9 17.49 7.01 -44.04
CA LEU A 9 16.55 5.95 -44.39
C LEU A 9 16.80 4.67 -43.57
N ARG A 10 18.06 4.22 -43.46
CA ARG A 10 18.41 3.02 -42.68
C ARG A 10 18.09 3.18 -41.21
N LEU A 11 18.42 4.33 -40.62
CA LEU A 11 18.09 4.64 -39.22
C LEU A 11 16.57 4.64 -39.00
N THR A 12 15.81 5.23 -39.92
CA THR A 12 14.34 5.26 -39.86
C THR A 12 13.77 3.84 -39.88
N ILE A 13 14.27 2.98 -40.78
CA ILE A 13 13.84 1.58 -40.86
C ILE A 13 14.17 0.84 -39.55
N THR A 14 15.38 1.02 -38.99
CA THR A 14 15.75 0.41 -37.72
C THR A 14 14.86 0.88 -36.57
N CYS A 15 14.55 2.17 -36.49
CA CYS A 15 13.63 2.71 -35.48
C CYS A 15 12.22 2.14 -35.62
N ILE A 16 11.70 2.00 -36.85
CA ILE A 16 10.37 1.40 -37.10
C ILE A 16 10.36 -0.07 -36.67
N ILE A 17 11.40 -0.83 -37.00
CA ILE A 17 11.50 -2.24 -36.59
C ILE A 17 11.55 -2.34 -35.06
N ALA A 18 12.38 -1.54 -34.40
CA ALA A 18 12.49 -1.52 -32.95
C ALA A 18 11.16 -1.12 -32.26
N ALA A 19 10.49 -0.08 -32.77
CA ALA A 19 9.20 0.37 -32.26
C ALA A 19 8.10 -0.70 -32.46
N SER A 20 8.05 -1.34 -33.62
CA SER A 20 7.10 -2.42 -33.90
C SER A 20 7.33 -3.62 -33.00
N LEU A 21 8.59 -4.03 -32.79
CA LEU A 21 8.92 -5.13 -31.87
C LEU A 21 8.52 -4.80 -30.43
N MET A 22 8.93 -3.64 -29.90
CA MET A 22 8.59 -3.22 -28.54
C MET A 22 7.07 -3.05 -28.36
N GLY A 23 6.40 -2.41 -29.31
CA GLY A 23 4.95 -2.21 -29.28
C GLY A 23 4.17 -3.52 -29.33
N THR A 24 4.59 -4.47 -30.16
CA THR A 24 3.94 -5.79 -30.25
C THR A 24 4.10 -6.58 -28.95
N VAL A 25 5.33 -6.63 -28.41
CA VAL A 25 5.58 -7.31 -27.13
C VAL A 25 4.77 -6.67 -26.01
N TYR A 26 4.74 -5.34 -25.94
CA TYR A 26 3.96 -4.61 -24.93
C TYR A 26 2.47 -4.96 -25.00
N VAL A 27 1.84 -4.82 -26.16
CA VAL A 27 0.39 -5.08 -26.31
C VAL A 27 0.02 -6.52 -25.99
N LEU A 28 0.86 -7.49 -26.36
CA LEU A 28 0.60 -8.90 -26.08
C LEU A 28 0.79 -9.26 -24.61
N THR A 29 1.66 -8.56 -23.88
CA THR A 29 2.06 -8.94 -22.51
C THR A 29 1.45 -8.07 -21.42
N ASP A 30 1.05 -6.82 -21.69
CA ASP A 30 0.56 -5.87 -20.69
C ASP A 30 -0.66 -6.41 -19.92
N ASN A 31 -1.66 -6.94 -20.61
CA ASN A 31 -2.85 -7.50 -19.96
C ASN A 31 -2.53 -8.70 -19.05
N ALA A 32 -1.66 -9.61 -19.52
CA ALA A 32 -1.25 -10.78 -18.75
C ALA A 32 -0.41 -10.38 -17.53
N LYS A 33 0.50 -9.41 -17.70
CA LYS A 33 1.31 -8.83 -16.63
C LYS A 33 0.41 -8.22 -15.55
N ARG A 34 -0.53 -7.35 -15.93
CA ARG A 34 -1.48 -6.72 -15.00
C ARG A 34 -2.34 -7.73 -14.25
N HIS A 35 -2.79 -8.78 -14.94
CA HIS A 35 -3.55 -9.85 -14.31
C HIS A 35 -2.70 -10.59 -13.25
N ASN A 36 -1.45 -10.92 -13.59
CA ASN A 36 -0.53 -11.58 -12.66
C ASN A 36 -0.17 -10.69 -11.46
N GLU A 37 0.08 -9.40 -11.69
CA GLU A 37 0.32 -8.41 -10.62
C GLU A 37 -0.86 -8.34 -9.67
N SER A 38 -2.08 -8.26 -10.20
CA SER A 38 -3.28 -8.26 -9.37
C SER A 38 -3.48 -9.55 -8.58
N LEU A 39 -3.20 -10.71 -9.16
CA LEU A 39 -3.30 -11.99 -8.43
C LEU A 39 -2.22 -12.08 -7.34
N ASN A 40 -1.04 -11.52 -7.61
CA ASN A 40 0.04 -11.47 -6.63
C ASN A 40 -0.32 -10.54 -5.47
N GLU A 41 -0.85 -9.36 -5.74
CA GLU A 41 -1.34 -8.43 -4.70
C GLU A 41 -2.40 -9.07 -3.82
N GLU A 42 -3.37 -9.78 -4.41
CA GLU A 42 -4.40 -10.48 -3.65
C GLU A 42 -3.81 -11.57 -2.73
N LYS A 43 -2.88 -12.38 -3.25
CA LYS A 43 -2.16 -13.39 -2.46
C LYS A 43 -1.31 -12.76 -1.35
N VAL A 44 -0.66 -11.64 -1.63
CA VAL A 44 0.14 -10.90 -0.65
C VAL A 44 -0.74 -10.36 0.47
N VAL A 45 -1.89 -9.76 0.13
CA VAL A 45 -2.87 -9.30 1.13
C VAL A 45 -3.34 -10.45 2.00
N GLN A 46 -3.69 -11.59 1.42
CA GLN A 46 -4.10 -12.77 2.18
C GLN A 46 -2.96 -13.30 3.08
N GLY A 47 -1.75 -13.41 2.54
CA GLY A 47 -0.57 -13.89 3.26
C GLY A 47 -0.20 -13.02 4.46
N LEU A 48 -0.29 -11.70 4.32
CA LEU A 48 -0.04 -10.74 5.42
C LEU A 48 -1.03 -10.86 6.58
N LEU A 49 -2.20 -11.46 6.33
CA LEU A 49 -3.23 -11.72 7.33
C LEU A 49 -3.17 -13.15 7.86
N GLY A 50 -2.17 -13.93 7.43
CA GLY A 50 -1.99 -15.32 7.83
C GLY A 50 -2.83 -16.33 7.03
N TYR A 51 -3.46 -15.91 5.94
CA TYR A 51 -4.24 -16.81 5.08
C TYR A 51 -3.38 -17.38 3.95
N SER A 52 -3.65 -18.63 3.58
CA SER A 52 -2.96 -19.35 2.52
C SER A 52 -3.88 -20.35 1.84
N ALA A 53 -3.38 -21.07 0.83
CA ALA A 53 -4.15 -22.15 0.19
C ALA A 53 -4.55 -23.25 1.19
N ASP A 54 -3.72 -23.52 2.19
CA ASP A 54 -3.96 -24.53 3.24
C ASP A 54 -4.80 -23.98 4.40
N HIS A 55 -4.83 -22.66 4.57
CA HIS A 55 -5.58 -21.94 5.62
C HIS A 55 -6.37 -20.78 4.97
N PRO A 56 -7.47 -21.07 4.25
CA PRO A 56 -8.18 -20.05 3.49
C PRO A 56 -8.84 -19.00 4.40
N ALA A 57 -9.10 -17.81 3.84
CA ALA A 57 -9.82 -16.77 4.54
C ALA A 57 -11.24 -17.23 4.96
N PRO A 58 -11.73 -16.84 6.15
CA PRO A 58 -13.01 -17.28 6.68
C PRO A 58 -14.21 -16.76 5.87
N GLU A 59 -15.35 -17.45 5.99
CA GLU A 59 -16.61 -16.99 5.39
C GLU A 59 -17.00 -15.62 5.95
N GLY A 60 -17.25 -14.64 5.07
CA GLY A 60 -17.54 -13.26 5.46
C GLY A 60 -16.31 -12.33 5.52
N PHE A 61 -15.14 -12.79 5.08
CA PHE A 61 -14.00 -11.95 4.77
C PHE A 61 -14.34 -10.97 3.64
N LYS A 62 -14.28 -9.67 3.93
CA LYS A 62 -14.59 -8.59 2.98
C LYS A 62 -13.45 -7.58 2.98
N VAL A 63 -12.88 -7.36 1.79
CA VAL A 63 -11.93 -6.28 1.53
C VAL A 63 -12.69 -5.10 0.95
N SER A 64 -12.52 -3.92 1.53
CA SER A 64 -13.15 -2.69 1.11
C SER A 64 -12.10 -1.61 0.95
N THR A 65 -12.08 -0.93 -0.20
CA THR A 65 -11.05 0.08 -0.47
C THR A 65 -11.57 1.48 -0.14
N LEU A 66 -10.73 2.23 0.58
CA LEU A 66 -10.89 3.64 0.85
C LEU A 66 -10.00 4.43 -0.08
N TYR A 67 -10.58 5.37 -0.82
CA TYR A 67 -9.80 6.25 -1.69
C TYR A 67 -9.76 7.66 -1.14
N ARG A 68 -8.58 8.27 -1.20
CA ARG A 68 -8.39 9.66 -0.83
C ARG A 68 -8.08 10.49 -2.07
N TYR A 69 -8.69 11.66 -2.12
CA TYR A 69 -8.54 12.65 -3.18
C TYR A 69 -8.18 14.00 -2.58
N VAL A 70 -7.39 14.76 -3.34
CA VAL A 70 -7.28 16.21 -3.13
C VAL A 70 -8.30 16.86 -4.03
N LEU A 71 -9.25 17.58 -3.44
CA LEU A 71 -10.27 18.32 -4.16
C LEU A 71 -9.85 19.77 -4.33
N SER A 72 -10.14 20.37 -5.48
CA SER A 72 -9.81 21.77 -5.77
C SER A 72 -11.06 22.53 -6.21
N THR A 73 -11.30 23.71 -5.62
CA THR A 73 -12.36 24.64 -6.00
C THR A 73 -11.79 26.05 -6.08
N GLY A 74 -11.53 26.51 -7.32
CA GLY A 74 -10.68 27.69 -7.55
C GLY A 74 -9.31 27.51 -6.88
N ASP A 75 -8.92 28.45 -6.02
CA ASP A 75 -7.66 28.39 -5.27
C ASP A 75 -7.73 27.60 -3.96
N LYS A 76 -8.93 27.16 -3.54
CA LYS A 76 -9.11 26.41 -2.29
C LYS A 76 -8.90 24.92 -2.51
N LYS A 77 -8.20 24.29 -1.56
CA LYS A 77 -8.00 22.84 -1.52
C LYS A 77 -8.77 22.22 -0.36
N LEU A 78 -9.40 21.08 -0.63
CA LEU A 78 -10.12 20.26 0.32
C LEU A 78 -9.62 18.81 0.21
N LEU A 79 -10.01 17.97 1.16
CA LEU A 79 -9.75 16.54 1.15
C LEU A 79 -11.07 15.80 0.92
N GLY A 80 -11.05 14.86 -0.01
CA GLY A 80 -12.17 13.97 -0.30
C GLY A 80 -11.83 12.54 0.09
N TYR A 81 -12.71 11.87 0.82
CA TYR A 81 -12.61 10.45 1.12
C TYR A 81 -13.79 9.73 0.49
N LEU A 82 -13.50 8.86 -0.48
CA LEU A 82 -14.49 7.99 -1.09
C LEU A 82 -14.61 6.74 -0.23
N LEU A 83 -15.70 6.65 0.55
CA LEU A 83 -15.95 5.59 1.51
C LEU A 83 -17.00 4.62 0.97
N PRO A 84 -16.79 3.30 1.09
CA PRO A 84 -17.84 2.33 0.82
C PRO A 84 -18.89 2.34 1.93
N LEU A 85 -20.14 2.23 1.51
CA LEU A 85 -21.34 2.14 2.34
C LEU A 85 -21.76 0.68 2.51
N ASP A 86 -22.28 0.33 3.67
CA ASP A 86 -22.93 -0.97 3.88
C ASP A 86 -24.43 -0.86 3.57
N GLN A 87 -24.82 -1.23 2.35
CA GLN A 87 -26.23 -1.29 1.95
C GLN A 87 -26.58 -2.64 1.31
N LYS A 88 -27.28 -3.49 2.07
CA LYS A 88 -28.08 -4.64 1.59
C LYS A 88 -27.54 -5.38 0.34
N GLY A 89 -26.25 -5.70 0.30
CA GLY A 89 -25.63 -6.50 -0.75
C GLY A 89 -25.06 -5.74 -1.97
N ALA A 90 -25.04 -4.40 -1.96
CA ALA A 90 -24.34 -3.59 -2.96
C ALA A 90 -23.34 -2.64 -2.28
N ILE A 91 -22.12 -2.54 -2.82
CA ILE A 91 -21.13 -1.56 -2.37
C ILE A 91 -21.40 -0.24 -3.09
N GLU A 92 -22.11 0.65 -2.43
CA GLU A 92 -22.21 2.06 -2.87
C GLU A 92 -21.04 2.86 -2.29
N TYR A 93 -20.62 3.90 -3.01
CA TYR A 93 -19.61 4.83 -2.52
C TYR A 93 -20.20 6.21 -2.28
N GLN A 94 -19.73 6.85 -1.21
CA GLN A 94 -20.02 8.25 -0.91
C GLN A 94 -18.71 9.01 -0.77
N LEU A 95 -18.72 10.27 -1.21
CA LEU A 95 -17.59 11.16 -1.02
C LEU A 95 -17.84 12.02 0.23
N VAL A 96 -16.99 11.86 1.23
CA VAL A 96 -16.94 12.72 2.42
C VAL A 96 -15.90 13.80 2.20
N VAL A 97 -16.32 15.05 2.28
CA VAL A 97 -15.46 16.23 2.06
C VAL A 97 -15.11 16.86 3.40
N ILE A 98 -13.82 17.06 3.63
CA ILE A 98 -13.27 17.74 4.82
C ILE A 98 -12.27 18.82 4.39
N ASP A 99 -12.09 19.85 5.21
CA ASP A 99 -11.04 20.84 4.98
C ASP A 99 -9.66 20.34 5.44
N LEU A 100 -8.62 21.17 5.24
CA LEU A 100 -7.24 20.83 5.59
C LEU A 100 -7.00 20.75 7.11
N GLU A 101 -7.89 21.35 7.90
CA GLU A 101 -7.89 21.27 9.37
C GLU A 101 -8.65 20.04 9.88
N GLY A 102 -9.25 19.24 8.99
CA GLY A 102 -9.99 18.03 9.33
C GLY A 102 -11.44 18.25 9.73
N ARG A 103 -12.01 19.44 9.45
CA ARG A 103 -13.42 19.74 9.73
C ARG A 103 -14.30 19.29 8.58
N TYR A 104 -15.39 18.62 8.92
CA TYR A 104 -16.42 18.18 7.99
C TYR A 104 -17.02 19.36 7.22
N GLN A 105 -17.18 19.21 5.90
CA GLN A 105 -17.81 20.20 5.02
C GLN A 105 -19.14 19.66 4.50
N GLU A 106 -19.12 18.55 3.76
CA GLU A 106 -20.29 17.99 3.11
C GLU A 106 -20.14 16.49 2.77
N ARG A 107 -21.27 15.87 2.42
CA ARG A 107 -21.37 14.51 1.87
C ARG A 107 -21.97 14.59 0.49
N ILE A 108 -21.29 14.00 -0.49
CA ILE A 108 -21.76 13.93 -1.88
C ILE A 108 -22.03 12.46 -2.20
N SER A 109 -23.27 12.14 -2.53
CA SER A 109 -23.63 10.82 -3.04
C SER A 109 -23.15 10.71 -4.48
N ILE A 110 -22.44 9.64 -4.80
CA ILE A 110 -21.92 9.39 -6.15
C ILE A 110 -22.64 8.16 -6.73
N PRO A 111 -23.86 8.32 -7.27
CA PRO A 111 -24.64 7.20 -7.78
C PRO A 111 -23.91 6.52 -8.95
N GLY A 112 -23.83 5.19 -8.92
CA GLY A 112 -23.29 4.40 -10.02
C GLY A 112 -21.77 4.22 -10.06
N ILE A 113 -21.03 4.53 -8.98
CA ILE A 113 -19.66 3.97 -8.81
C ILE A 113 -19.83 2.49 -8.46
N ILE A 114 -19.97 1.71 -9.53
CA ILE A 114 -19.85 0.26 -9.54
C ILE A 114 -18.40 -0.07 -9.20
N GLU A 115 -18.25 -0.87 -8.16
CA GLU A 115 -17.19 -1.87 -7.97
C GLU A 115 -15.98 -1.76 -8.92
N VAL A 116 -14.93 -1.13 -8.40
CA VAL A 116 -13.51 -1.35 -8.72
C VAL A 116 -13.13 -1.19 -10.19
N ILE A 117 -13.08 0.06 -10.65
CA ILE A 117 -12.03 0.42 -11.61
C ILE A 117 -10.71 0.43 -10.82
N LYS A 118 -9.92 -0.65 -10.94
CA LYS A 118 -8.55 -0.72 -10.39
C LYS A 118 -7.67 0.41 -10.91
N GLU A 119 -7.96 0.88 -12.12
CA GLU A 119 -7.23 1.99 -12.74
C GLU A 119 -7.60 3.34 -12.12
N ASP A 120 -6.61 3.96 -11.49
CA ASP A 120 -6.73 5.27 -10.85
C ASP A 120 -7.31 6.34 -11.79
N ASP A 121 -6.90 6.34 -13.06
CA ASP A 121 -7.30 7.35 -14.05
C ASP A 121 -8.79 7.26 -14.39
N ALA A 122 -9.27 6.08 -14.76
CA ALA A 122 -10.68 5.90 -15.12
C ALA A 122 -11.60 6.09 -13.90
N ARG A 123 -11.18 5.67 -12.70
CA ARG A 123 -11.90 5.98 -11.44
C ARG A 123 -11.97 7.49 -11.18
N THR A 124 -10.85 8.20 -11.37
CA THR A 124 -10.78 9.65 -11.17
C THR A 124 -11.61 10.42 -12.20
N GLN A 125 -11.64 9.97 -13.45
CA GLN A 125 -12.49 10.55 -14.50
C GLN A 125 -13.98 10.39 -14.19
N GLN A 126 -14.40 9.19 -13.76
CA GLN A 126 -15.77 8.94 -13.34
C GLN A 126 -16.15 9.82 -12.14
N LEU A 127 -15.29 9.89 -11.12
CA LEU A 127 -15.51 10.75 -9.95
C LEU A 127 -15.71 12.20 -10.39
N ASN A 128 -14.77 12.76 -11.17
CA ASN A 128 -14.87 14.13 -11.66
C ASN A 128 -16.13 14.42 -12.48
N SER A 129 -16.66 13.41 -13.19
CA SER A 129 -17.88 13.55 -13.99
C SER A 129 -19.14 13.61 -13.13
N ALA A 130 -19.08 13.09 -11.89
CA ALA A 130 -20.19 13.10 -10.94
C ALA A 130 -20.09 14.23 -9.91
N LEU A 131 -18.98 14.99 -9.87
CA LEU A 131 -18.82 16.11 -8.94
C LEU A 131 -19.63 17.35 -9.37
N PRO A 132 -20.04 18.19 -8.42
CA PRO A 132 -20.61 19.51 -8.72
C PRO A 132 -19.67 20.37 -9.59
N GLN A 133 -20.26 21.26 -10.40
CA GLN A 133 -19.48 22.18 -11.22
C GLN A 133 -18.51 23.02 -10.38
N GLY A 134 -17.27 23.14 -10.85
CA GLY A 134 -16.22 23.92 -10.18
C GLY A 134 -15.43 23.16 -9.11
N LEU A 135 -15.71 21.88 -8.91
CA LEU A 135 -14.93 20.98 -8.06
C LEU A 135 -14.21 19.93 -8.91
N SER A 136 -12.90 19.77 -8.69
CA SER A 136 -12.13 18.70 -9.33
C SER A 136 -11.38 17.85 -8.31
N ALA A 137 -11.33 16.54 -8.54
CA ALA A 137 -10.64 15.58 -7.73
C ALA A 137 -9.37 15.09 -8.42
N ARG A 138 -8.28 15.06 -7.65
CA ARG A 138 -7.03 14.40 -8.02
C ARG A 138 -6.75 13.28 -7.03
N TYR A 139 -6.51 12.08 -7.53
CA TYR A 139 -6.17 10.94 -6.69
C TYR A 139 -4.93 11.23 -5.83
N ALA A 140 -4.97 10.78 -4.57
CA ALA A 140 -3.90 10.96 -3.60
C ALA A 140 -3.31 9.62 -3.17
N ASP A 141 -4.13 8.74 -2.59
CA ASP A 141 -3.77 7.36 -2.23
C ASP A 141 -5.02 6.55 -1.85
N GLU A 142 -4.80 5.29 -1.50
CA GLU A 142 -5.82 4.36 -1.06
C GLU A 142 -5.39 3.58 0.19
N VAL A 143 -6.38 3.00 0.86
CA VAL A 143 -6.21 2.09 1.99
C VAL A 143 -7.22 0.97 1.84
N LEU A 144 -6.78 -0.29 1.91
CA LEU A 144 -7.70 -1.40 1.94
C LEU A 144 -8.03 -1.69 3.41
N VAL A 145 -9.31 -1.85 3.70
CA VAL A 145 -9.79 -2.24 5.01
C VAL A 145 -10.36 -3.64 4.91
N VAL A 146 -9.89 -4.50 5.79
CA VAL A 146 -10.36 -5.87 5.89
C VAL A 146 -11.30 -5.97 7.06
N SER A 147 -12.47 -6.52 6.79
CA SER A 147 -13.50 -6.80 7.80
C SER A 147 -13.93 -8.26 7.71
N GLU A 148 -14.30 -8.81 8.85
CA GLU A 148 -14.89 -10.15 8.98
C GLU A 148 -16.17 -10.00 9.80
N SER A 149 -17.31 -10.35 9.19
CA SER A 149 -18.64 -10.23 9.83
C SER A 149 -18.91 -8.86 10.46
N GLY A 150 -18.47 -7.78 9.79
CA GLY A 150 -18.64 -6.39 10.25
C GLY A 150 -17.60 -5.90 11.27
N ASN A 151 -16.66 -6.74 11.69
CA ASN A 151 -15.55 -6.34 12.56
C ASN A 151 -14.30 -6.09 11.74
N ARG A 152 -13.71 -4.90 11.88
CA ARG A 152 -12.44 -4.56 11.26
C ARG A 152 -11.31 -5.44 11.80
N LYS A 153 -10.54 -6.04 10.90
CA LYS A 153 -9.42 -6.94 11.22
C LYS A 153 -8.07 -6.36 10.85
N ALA A 154 -7.99 -5.61 9.76
CA ALA A 154 -6.73 -5.02 9.33
C ALA A 154 -6.91 -3.82 8.40
N TYR A 155 -5.85 -3.03 8.33
CA TYR A 155 -5.62 -2.04 7.28
C TYR A 155 -4.43 -2.47 6.45
N LEU A 156 -4.54 -2.37 5.13
CA LEU A 156 -3.45 -2.59 4.21
C LEU A 156 -3.14 -1.25 3.53
N LEU A 157 -1.89 -0.82 3.63
CA LEU A 157 -1.41 0.45 3.15
C LEU A 157 -0.43 0.21 2.00
N PRO A 158 -0.84 0.37 0.73
CA PRO A 158 0.10 0.49 -0.37
C PRO A 158 1.01 1.70 -0.16
N GLY A 159 2.29 1.54 -0.42
CA GLY A 159 3.28 2.60 -0.23
C GLY A 159 4.45 2.45 -1.17
N HIS A 160 5.12 3.58 -1.42
CA HIS A 160 6.36 3.59 -2.18
C HIS A 160 7.26 4.70 -1.67
N PHE A 161 8.57 4.47 -1.72
CA PHE A 161 9.58 5.42 -1.29
C PHE A 161 10.93 5.08 -1.94
N LEU A 162 11.85 6.03 -1.93
CA LEU A 162 13.17 5.86 -2.54
C LEU A 162 14.02 4.87 -1.72
N GLY A 163 14.53 3.83 -2.37
CA GLY A 163 15.55 2.91 -1.87
C GLY A 163 16.97 3.42 -2.10
N PHE A 164 17.94 2.52 -2.23
CA PHE A 164 19.30 2.91 -2.61
C PHE A 164 19.40 3.29 -4.09
N LYS A 165 18.82 2.50 -4.99
CA LYS A 165 18.87 2.76 -6.45
C LYS A 165 17.58 3.37 -6.98
N THR A 166 16.46 2.73 -6.67
CA THR A 166 15.16 3.03 -7.28
C THR A 166 14.08 3.06 -6.21
N THR A 167 12.84 3.29 -6.65
CA THR A 167 11.67 3.23 -5.77
C THR A 167 11.45 1.80 -5.30
N ILE A 168 11.29 1.63 -3.99
CA ILE A 168 10.77 0.41 -3.37
C ILE A 168 9.26 0.58 -3.21
N LYS A 169 8.48 -0.38 -3.72
CA LYS A 169 7.03 -0.47 -3.49
C LYS A 169 6.77 -1.53 -2.43
N VAL A 170 5.90 -1.21 -1.49
CA VAL A 170 5.52 -2.10 -0.38
C VAL A 170 4.02 -2.07 -0.16
N ILE A 171 3.50 -3.09 0.49
CA ILE A 171 2.19 -3.07 1.14
C ILE A 171 2.37 -3.41 2.61
N LEU A 172 1.87 -2.55 3.48
CA LEU A 172 2.01 -2.66 4.93
C LEU A 172 0.67 -3.06 5.56
N ALA A 173 0.65 -4.14 6.33
CA ALA A 173 -0.51 -4.58 7.09
C ALA A 173 -0.44 -4.07 8.54
N LEU A 174 -1.53 -3.48 9.01
CA LEU A 174 -1.73 -3.03 10.38
C LEU A 174 -2.97 -3.68 10.99
N ASP A 175 -2.93 -3.99 12.27
CA ASP A 175 -4.10 -4.42 13.03
C ASP A 175 -5.04 -3.22 13.33
N PRO A 176 -6.22 -3.44 13.94
CA PRO A 176 -7.15 -2.35 14.26
C PRO A 176 -6.59 -1.34 15.28
N ASN A 177 -5.57 -1.71 16.04
CA ASN A 177 -4.84 -0.85 16.98
C ASN A 177 -3.63 -0.15 16.33
N LEU A 178 -3.45 -0.30 15.02
CA LEU A 178 -2.35 0.24 14.23
C LEU A 178 -0.97 -0.33 14.60
N ALA A 179 -0.90 -1.52 15.17
CA ALA A 179 0.31 -2.31 15.28
C ALA A 179 0.60 -3.03 13.97
N ILE A 180 1.87 -3.16 13.60
CA ILE A 180 2.27 -3.81 12.35
C ILE A 180 2.01 -5.32 12.41
N LEU A 181 1.20 -5.85 11.50
CA LEU A 181 1.05 -7.29 11.28
C LEU A 181 2.18 -7.84 10.41
N GLY A 182 2.68 -7.03 9.48
CA GLY A 182 3.78 -7.35 8.57
C GLY A 182 3.77 -6.41 7.37
N PHE A 183 4.75 -6.52 6.49
CA PHE A 183 4.73 -5.86 5.20
C PHE A 183 5.33 -6.78 4.14
N GLU A 184 5.01 -6.52 2.88
CA GLU A 184 5.59 -7.20 1.74
C GLU A 184 6.22 -6.18 0.80
N VAL A 185 7.35 -6.54 0.20
CA VAL A 185 7.97 -5.74 -0.86
C VAL A 185 7.42 -6.23 -2.19
N LEU A 186 6.76 -5.33 -2.93
CA LEU A 186 6.12 -5.66 -4.20
C LEU A 186 7.06 -5.45 -5.39
N GLU A 187 7.94 -4.45 -5.31
CA GLU A 187 8.85 -4.09 -6.39
C GLU A 187 10.08 -3.35 -5.82
N HIS A 188 11.27 -3.72 -6.28
CA HIS A 188 12.52 -2.99 -6.03
C HIS A 188 13.59 -3.37 -7.06
N GLU A 189 14.68 -2.60 -7.14
CA GLU A 189 15.87 -2.95 -7.95
C GLU A 189 17.18 -2.93 -7.13
N GLU A 190 17.06 -3.06 -5.81
CA GLU A 190 18.21 -3.20 -4.91
C GLU A 190 19.07 -4.43 -5.22
N ASP A 191 20.36 -4.37 -4.88
CA ASP A 191 21.33 -5.42 -5.22
C ASP A 191 21.04 -6.75 -4.50
N PRO A 192 20.91 -7.88 -5.24
CA PRO A 192 20.74 -9.21 -4.64
C PRO A 192 21.90 -9.57 -3.70
N GLY A 193 21.58 -10.12 -2.53
CA GLY A 193 22.56 -10.45 -1.47
C GLY A 193 23.08 -9.24 -0.68
N LEU A 194 22.61 -8.03 -1.01
CA LEU A 194 22.82 -6.80 -0.23
C LEU A 194 21.45 -6.17 0.05
N GLY A 195 21.08 -5.10 -0.65
CA GLY A 195 19.82 -4.39 -0.43
C GLY A 195 18.58 -5.20 -0.77
N GLY A 196 18.68 -6.21 -1.64
CA GLY A 196 17.58 -7.12 -1.95
C GLY A 196 17.18 -8.03 -0.79
N GLU A 197 17.99 -8.10 0.27
CA GLU A 197 17.64 -8.86 1.47
C GLU A 197 16.46 -8.23 2.25
N ILE A 198 15.97 -7.06 1.84
CA ILE A 198 14.74 -6.44 2.38
C ILE A 198 13.50 -7.33 2.21
N GLU A 199 13.54 -8.31 1.31
CA GLU A 199 12.47 -9.30 1.10
C GLU A 199 12.50 -10.45 2.11
N LYS A 200 13.61 -10.64 2.83
CA LYS A 200 13.81 -11.84 3.66
C LYS A 200 13.00 -11.78 4.96
N PRO A 201 12.48 -12.94 5.45
CA PRO A 201 11.75 -13.00 6.70
C PRO A 201 12.50 -12.39 7.89
N TYR A 202 13.81 -12.69 8.04
CA TYR A 202 14.62 -12.13 9.12
C TYR A 202 14.66 -10.60 9.14
N PHE A 203 14.46 -9.94 7.99
CA PHE A 203 14.41 -8.49 7.94
C PHE A 203 12.97 -7.98 8.13
N LYS A 204 12.02 -8.50 7.35
CA LYS A 204 10.62 -8.05 7.39
C LYS A 204 9.97 -8.26 8.76
N ASN A 205 10.24 -9.40 9.39
CA ASN A 205 9.57 -9.79 10.63
C ASN A 205 10.05 -8.99 11.85
N GLN A 206 11.14 -8.23 11.72
CA GLN A 206 11.58 -7.33 12.78
C GLN A 206 10.55 -6.23 13.06
N PHE A 207 9.67 -5.92 12.10
CA PHE A 207 8.66 -4.87 12.23
C PHE A 207 7.36 -5.34 12.88
N VAL A 208 7.12 -6.65 12.94
CA VAL A 208 5.87 -7.24 13.42
C VAL A 208 5.64 -6.90 14.90
N GLY A 209 4.40 -6.56 15.24
CA GLY A 209 3.97 -6.16 16.58
C GLY A 209 4.34 -4.73 16.97
N LYS A 210 5.13 -4.01 16.17
CA LYS A 210 5.51 -2.63 16.50
C LYS A 210 4.32 -1.68 16.38
N THR A 211 4.05 -0.96 17.45
CA THR A 211 2.96 0.03 17.51
C THR A 211 3.38 1.35 16.87
N VAL A 212 2.40 2.22 16.59
CA VAL A 212 2.63 3.60 16.13
C VAL A 212 3.65 4.34 17.01
N GLU A 213 3.58 4.15 18.34
CA GLU A 213 4.47 4.84 19.28
C GLU A 213 5.91 4.32 19.21
N VAL A 214 6.10 3.01 19.11
CA VAL A 214 7.42 2.41 18.90
C VAL A 214 8.00 2.88 17.57
N MET A 215 7.19 2.85 16.51
CA MET A 215 7.61 3.24 15.16
C MET A 215 8.07 4.70 15.07
N LYS A 216 7.58 5.62 15.91
CA LYS A 216 8.09 7.01 15.91
C LYS A 216 9.58 7.06 16.22
N ASN A 217 10.03 6.25 17.18
CA ASN A 217 11.34 6.36 17.78
C ASN A 217 12.37 5.35 17.24
N ILE A 218 11.91 4.29 16.57
CA ILE A 218 12.77 3.21 16.09
C ILE A 218 13.84 3.66 15.10
N LYS A 219 15.04 3.11 15.22
CA LYS A 219 16.20 3.41 14.37
C LYS A 219 16.71 2.13 13.72
N VAL A 220 17.57 2.32 12.72
CA VAL A 220 18.37 1.23 12.17
C VAL A 220 19.72 1.19 12.89
N VAL A 221 20.07 0.04 13.43
CA VAL A 221 21.32 -0.20 14.16
C VAL A 221 22.24 -1.12 13.36
N LYS A 222 23.54 -0.83 13.40
CA LYS A 222 24.58 -1.59 12.68
C LYS A 222 25.26 -2.60 13.60
N ILE A 223 24.46 -3.33 14.35
CA ILE A 223 24.92 -4.42 15.21
C ILE A 223 24.44 -5.75 14.61
N PRO A 224 25.27 -6.82 14.67
CA PRO A 224 24.87 -8.13 14.17
C PRO A 224 23.53 -8.57 14.76
N LEU A 225 22.68 -9.19 13.94
CA LEU A 225 21.43 -9.78 14.39
C LEU A 225 21.75 -10.97 15.31
N PRO A 226 21.27 -10.99 16.56
CA PRO A 226 21.43 -12.13 17.45
C PRO A 226 20.87 -13.42 16.81
N VAL A 227 21.53 -14.55 17.05
CA VAL A 227 21.17 -15.83 16.39
C VAL A 227 19.79 -16.30 16.83
N ASP A 228 19.52 -16.30 18.13
CA ASP A 228 18.21 -16.60 18.71
C ASP A 228 17.09 -15.72 18.13
N TYR A 229 17.39 -14.44 17.93
CA TYR A 229 16.44 -13.51 17.32
C TYR A 229 16.22 -13.81 15.84
N ARG A 230 17.29 -14.12 15.10
CA ARG A 230 17.20 -14.52 13.69
C ARG A 230 16.34 -15.76 13.53
N ASP A 231 16.60 -16.80 14.31
CA ASP A 231 15.86 -18.07 14.26
C ASP A 231 14.37 -17.83 14.55
N TYR A 232 14.05 -16.95 15.50
CA TYR A 232 12.68 -16.51 15.77
C TYR A 232 12.04 -15.80 14.56
N LEU A 233 12.77 -14.86 13.94
CA LEU A 233 12.28 -14.10 12.81
C LEU A 233 12.11 -14.95 11.54
N GLU A 234 12.92 -15.99 11.37
CA GLU A 234 12.79 -16.96 10.26
C GLU A 234 11.73 -18.04 10.55
N GLY A 235 11.15 -18.07 11.75
CA GLY A 235 10.09 -19.01 12.14
C GLY A 235 10.60 -20.38 12.55
N GLU A 236 11.89 -20.50 12.88
CA GLU A 236 12.53 -21.76 13.29
C GLU A 236 12.23 -22.12 14.75
N ILE A 237 11.86 -21.14 15.57
CA ILE A 237 11.42 -21.37 16.96
C ILE A 237 9.96 -21.83 16.95
N LEU A 238 9.73 -23.11 17.21
CA LEU A 238 8.39 -23.72 17.20
C LEU A 238 7.66 -23.63 18.55
N GLU A 239 8.40 -23.58 19.65
CA GLU A 239 7.84 -23.55 21.00
C GLU A 239 7.18 -22.20 21.31
N GLU A 240 5.88 -22.20 21.59
CA GLU A 240 5.08 -20.98 21.76
C GLU A 240 5.59 -20.08 22.89
N GLU A 241 5.99 -20.64 24.02
CA GLU A 241 6.51 -19.89 25.17
C GLU A 241 7.84 -19.17 24.83
N ALA A 242 8.74 -19.87 24.13
CA ALA A 242 10.01 -19.30 23.68
C ALA A 242 9.78 -18.18 22.65
N ARG A 243 8.84 -18.36 21.72
CA ARG A 243 8.43 -17.33 20.75
C ARG A 243 7.87 -16.10 21.45
N ALA A 244 6.97 -16.29 22.42
CA ALA A 244 6.36 -15.18 23.16
C ALA A 244 7.41 -14.39 23.95
N THR A 245 8.38 -15.09 24.55
CA THR A 245 9.50 -14.46 25.26
C THR A 245 10.35 -13.59 24.34
N LEU A 246 10.77 -14.12 23.19
CA LEU A 246 11.55 -13.38 22.20
C LEU A 246 10.74 -12.21 21.59
N GLN A 247 9.46 -12.43 21.30
CA GLN A 247 8.56 -11.37 20.83
C GLN A 247 8.51 -10.21 21.83
N GLN A 248 8.36 -10.50 23.13
CA GLN A 248 8.32 -9.47 24.16
C GLN A 248 9.67 -8.77 24.31
N GLN A 249 10.78 -9.52 24.27
CA GLN A 249 12.14 -8.98 24.37
C GLN A 249 12.44 -7.97 23.26
N TYR A 250 12.01 -8.25 22.02
CA TYR A 250 12.35 -7.44 20.84
C TYR A 250 11.22 -6.50 20.37
N ALA A 251 10.07 -6.48 21.06
CA ALA A 251 8.91 -5.67 20.67
C ALA A 251 9.26 -4.19 20.41
N ALA A 252 10.04 -3.59 21.32
CA ALA A 252 10.47 -2.19 21.21
C ALA A 252 11.92 -2.01 20.70
N ALA A 253 12.58 -3.09 20.28
CA ALA A 253 13.96 -3.03 19.81
C ALA A 253 14.10 -2.23 18.50
N ASP A 254 15.30 -1.70 18.26
CA ASP A 254 15.68 -1.10 16.99
C ASP A 254 15.78 -2.15 15.86
N ILE A 255 15.72 -1.69 14.61
CA ILE A 255 15.84 -2.56 13.43
C ILE A 255 17.33 -2.83 13.17
N HIS A 256 17.72 -4.10 13.12
CA HIS A 256 19.05 -4.51 12.71
C HIS A 256 19.21 -4.31 11.20
N ALA A 257 20.24 -3.55 10.82
CA ALA A 257 20.58 -3.31 9.43
C ALA A 257 20.97 -4.62 8.72
N ILE A 258 20.64 -4.70 7.44
CA ILE A 258 21.24 -5.69 6.55
C ILE A 258 22.73 -5.35 6.41
N THR A 259 23.59 -6.34 6.65
CA THR A 259 25.04 -6.17 6.55
C THR A 259 25.42 -5.70 5.15
N GLY A 260 26.12 -4.56 5.07
CA GLY A 260 26.54 -3.98 3.79
C GLY A 260 25.47 -3.20 3.04
N ALA A 261 24.21 -3.16 3.52
CA ALA A 261 23.08 -2.52 2.84
C ALA A 261 22.26 -1.60 3.76
N THR A 262 22.93 -0.79 4.60
CA THR A 262 22.25 0.09 5.55
C THR A 262 21.29 1.08 4.87
N ILE A 263 21.62 1.57 3.67
CA ILE A 263 20.75 2.56 2.97
C ILE A 263 19.39 1.94 2.64
N SER A 264 19.36 0.70 2.18
CA SER A 264 18.12 -0.04 1.91
C SER A 264 17.34 -0.31 3.21
N SER A 265 18.03 -0.69 4.29
CA SER A 265 17.40 -0.85 5.61
C SER A 265 16.80 0.45 6.14
N ASP A 266 17.52 1.57 6.02
CA ASP A 266 17.05 2.90 6.41
C ASP A 266 15.87 3.35 5.55
N ALA A 267 15.88 3.07 4.25
CA ALA A 267 14.78 3.38 3.35
C ALA A 267 13.49 2.69 3.78
N ILE A 268 13.53 1.38 4.04
CA ILE A 268 12.37 0.63 4.56
C ILE A 268 11.93 1.20 5.91
N ASN A 269 12.85 1.35 6.87
CA ASN A 269 12.51 1.83 8.20
C ASN A 269 11.82 3.21 8.17
N ASN A 270 12.39 4.16 7.42
CA ASN A 270 11.84 5.51 7.30
C ASN A 270 10.55 5.54 6.49
N GLY A 271 10.45 4.70 5.45
CA GLY A 271 9.26 4.52 4.63
C GLY A 271 8.07 4.05 5.46
N LEU A 272 8.22 2.91 6.13
CA LEU A 272 7.18 2.32 6.98
C LEU A 272 6.82 3.25 8.14
N LYS A 273 7.81 3.85 8.82
CA LYS A 273 7.57 4.86 9.87
C LYS A 273 6.68 6.00 9.37
N ASN A 274 6.98 6.54 8.18
CA ASN A 274 6.19 7.62 7.60
C ASN A 274 4.79 7.17 7.20
N MET A 275 4.64 5.96 6.66
CA MET A 275 3.34 5.38 6.30
C MET A 275 2.44 5.26 7.54
N VAL A 276 2.92 4.59 8.59
CA VAL A 276 2.18 4.42 9.85
C VAL A 276 1.81 5.76 10.47
N ARG A 277 2.78 6.68 10.60
CA ARG A 277 2.54 8.00 11.20
C ARG A 277 1.48 8.80 10.43
N LYS A 278 1.62 8.89 9.10
CA LYS A 278 0.68 9.64 8.26
C LYS A 278 -0.70 8.99 8.27
N PHE A 279 -0.76 7.66 8.21
CA PHE A 279 -2.04 6.93 8.23
C PHE A 279 -2.76 7.11 9.57
N ALA A 280 -2.09 6.88 10.71
CA ALA A 280 -2.67 7.06 12.03
C ALA A 280 -3.28 8.45 12.24
N TYR A 281 -2.55 9.51 11.83
CA TYR A 281 -3.05 10.88 11.89
C TYR A 281 -4.33 11.08 11.07
N ARG A 282 -4.35 10.59 9.83
CA ARG A 282 -5.49 10.75 8.92
C ARG A 282 -6.70 9.93 9.35
N LEU A 283 -6.47 8.69 9.79
CA LEU A 283 -7.51 7.80 10.27
C LEU A 283 -8.23 8.40 11.48
N ASN A 284 -7.49 8.96 12.45
CA ASN A 284 -8.10 9.59 13.62
C ASN A 284 -9.02 10.76 13.25
N ILE A 285 -8.62 11.59 12.28
CA ILE A 285 -9.46 12.68 11.76
C ILE A 285 -10.71 12.12 11.09
N LEU A 286 -10.53 11.13 10.21
CA LEU A 286 -11.63 10.54 9.46
C LEU A 286 -12.65 9.84 10.39
N GLU A 287 -12.20 9.03 11.34
CA GLU A 287 -13.04 8.36 12.32
C GLU A 287 -13.83 9.36 13.17
N SER A 288 -13.19 10.46 13.59
CA SER A 288 -13.88 11.54 14.30
C SER A 288 -15.00 12.15 13.44
N VAL A 289 -14.75 12.38 12.14
CA VAL A 289 -15.74 12.92 11.21
C VAL A 289 -16.90 11.93 10.98
N VAL A 290 -16.58 10.66 10.77
CA VAL A 290 -17.56 9.58 10.54
C VAL A 290 -18.50 9.43 11.74
N GLN A 291 -17.94 9.39 12.95
CA GLN A 291 -18.72 9.24 14.19
C GLN A 291 -19.60 10.47 14.45
N GLN A 292 -19.06 11.69 14.36
CA GLN A 292 -19.80 12.92 14.64
C GLN A 292 -20.96 13.17 13.66
N ASN A 293 -20.86 12.67 12.43
CA ASN A 293 -21.84 12.88 11.37
C ASN A 293 -22.70 11.65 11.07
N ALA A 294 -22.61 10.61 11.90
CA ALA A 294 -23.34 9.33 11.78
C ALA A 294 -23.28 8.76 10.35
N ILE A 295 -22.07 8.70 9.80
CA ILE A 295 -21.83 8.20 8.44
C ILE A 295 -21.83 6.66 8.47
N PRO A 296 -22.72 5.96 7.72
CA PRO A 296 -22.85 4.50 7.79
C PRO A 296 -21.77 3.81 6.94
N VAL A 297 -20.55 3.82 7.45
CA VAL A 297 -19.37 3.27 6.79
C VAL A 297 -19.38 1.74 6.81
N GLY A 298 -19.05 1.09 5.69
CA GLY A 298 -19.17 -0.36 5.53
C GLY A 298 -17.91 -1.20 5.80
N TYR A 299 -17.08 -0.79 6.77
CA TYR A 299 -15.83 -1.46 7.17
C TYR A 299 -15.38 -1.17 8.62
#